data_AF-A0A5D4JJD3-F1
#
_entry.id   AF-A0A5D4JJD3-F1
#
_cell.length_a   1.000
_cell.length_b   1.000
_cell.length_c   1.000
_cell.angle_alpha   90.00
_cell.angle_beta   90.00
_cell.angle_gamma   90.00
#
_symmetry.space_group_name_H-M   'P 1'
#
loop_
_entity.id
_entity.type
_entity.pdbx_description
1 polymer ?
#
loop_
_entity_poly.entity_id
_entity_poly.type
_entity_poly.pdbx_seq_one_letter_code
_entity_poly.pdbx_strand_id
1 'polypeptide(L)'
;MHLAGPAAAQVDLDDAFAKIDGTLLAVALGGVLVILLLVYRSVLMPLLVIAGALLALAAACAALYALARSGMLPIDGQTQGIVFVLVVGASTDYALLLAARHREELAGQPDAAAAMAAACRATAPPVLASAGIIACAMMTLTVSDLPAERALGPAVAIAMVCCAAVSLTFLPALLVLCGPRTLRPPTGRDTGSRWTATARTLAHRPRRVWVGSLLLLAAGAACAPLLAPSGVPLHQALPAGAPSVAGHELNATFQPGQRAL
;
A
#
# COMPACT_ATOMS: atom_id res chain seq x y z
N MET A 1 38.45 -0.07 -5.67
CA MET A 1 38.28 -1.02 -4.55
C MET A 1 36.84 -1.49 -4.59
N HIS A 2 36.60 -2.78 -4.85
CA HIS A 2 35.26 -3.36 -4.76
C HIS A 2 35.12 -3.95 -3.35
N LEU A 3 34.28 -3.35 -2.51
CA LEU A 3 33.96 -3.92 -1.21
C LEU A 3 32.89 -5.00 -1.41
N ALA A 4 33.18 -6.22 -0.99
CA ALA A 4 32.23 -7.32 -0.97
C ALA A 4 31.99 -7.77 0.48
N GLY A 5 30.78 -8.22 0.77
CA GLY A 5 30.33 -8.65 2.11
C GLY A 5 28.92 -8.17 2.43
N PRO A 6 28.25 -8.75 3.44
CA PRO A 6 26.86 -8.40 3.79
C PRO A 6 26.67 -6.92 4.14
N ALA A 7 27.69 -6.28 4.74
CA ALA A 7 27.68 -4.84 5.02
C ALA A 7 27.81 -3.98 3.74
N ALA A 8 28.55 -4.43 2.73
CA ALA A 8 28.67 -3.74 1.46
C ALA A 8 27.40 -3.89 0.60
N ALA A 9 26.74 -5.06 0.68
CA ALA A 9 25.43 -5.28 0.06
C ALA A 9 24.32 -4.45 0.74
N GLN A 10 24.37 -4.29 2.06
CA GLN A 10 23.45 -3.41 2.81
C GLN A 10 23.64 -1.94 2.41
N VAL A 11 24.89 -1.48 2.31
CA VAL A 11 25.21 -0.09 1.88
C VAL A 11 24.84 0.14 0.41
N ASP A 12 25.09 -0.82 -0.48
CA ASP A 12 24.67 -0.73 -1.89
C ASP A 12 23.13 -0.75 -2.03
N LEU A 13 22.42 -1.49 -1.18
CA LEU A 13 20.96 -1.48 -1.11
C LEU A 13 20.45 -0.14 -0.61
N ASP A 14 21.01 0.38 0.49
CA ASP A 14 20.65 1.69 1.03
C ASP A 14 20.95 2.84 0.04
N ASP A 15 22.09 2.80 -0.68
CA ASP A 15 22.45 3.78 -1.72
C ASP A 15 21.61 3.63 -2.99
N ALA A 16 21.25 2.40 -3.37
CA ALA A 16 20.32 2.14 -4.46
C ALA A 16 18.93 2.69 -4.11
N PHE A 17 18.44 2.45 -2.88
CA PHE A 17 17.18 3.02 -2.39
C PHE A 17 17.25 4.55 -2.27
N ALA A 18 18.36 5.15 -1.83
CA ALA A 18 18.53 6.60 -1.73
C ALA A 18 18.53 7.33 -3.10
N LYS A 19 19.10 6.72 -4.16
CA LYS A 19 19.00 7.23 -5.54
C LYS A 19 17.62 7.02 -6.16
N ILE A 20 16.93 5.96 -5.74
CA ILE A 20 15.58 5.60 -6.16
C ILE A 20 14.53 6.50 -5.46
N ASP A 21 14.78 6.97 -4.23
CA ASP A 21 13.80 7.69 -3.41
C ASP A 21 13.20 8.92 -4.10
N GLY A 22 13.97 9.73 -4.84
CA GLY A 22 13.40 10.89 -5.53
C GLY A 22 12.57 10.52 -6.76
N THR A 23 13.14 9.67 -7.62
CA THR A 23 12.55 9.34 -8.94
C THR A 23 11.41 8.33 -8.81
N LEU A 24 11.55 7.31 -7.95
CA LEU A 24 10.51 6.32 -7.69
C LEU A 24 9.35 6.94 -6.92
N LEU A 25 9.61 7.82 -5.94
CA LEU A 25 8.54 8.59 -5.29
C LEU A 25 7.83 9.47 -6.32
N ALA A 26 8.57 10.17 -7.20
CA ALA A 26 7.96 11.00 -8.25
C ALA A 26 7.13 10.16 -9.26
N VAL A 27 7.61 9.00 -9.67
CA VAL A 27 6.91 8.10 -10.61
C VAL A 27 5.71 7.43 -9.93
N ALA A 28 5.83 6.96 -8.69
CA ALA A 28 4.73 6.37 -7.94
C ALA A 28 3.65 7.41 -7.64
N LEU A 29 4.03 8.59 -7.14
CA LEU A 29 3.10 9.69 -6.87
C LEU A 29 2.48 10.22 -8.17
N GLY A 30 3.26 10.29 -9.25
CA GLY A 30 2.78 10.64 -10.59
C GLY A 30 1.79 9.61 -11.15
N GLY A 31 2.06 8.31 -10.99
CA GLY A 31 1.16 7.23 -11.39
C GLY A 31 -0.15 7.24 -10.61
N VAL A 32 -0.08 7.40 -9.28
CA VAL A 32 -1.26 7.59 -8.43
C VAL A 32 -2.02 8.83 -8.86
N LEU A 33 -1.35 9.96 -9.10
CA LEU A 33 -1.96 11.21 -9.57
C LEU A 33 -2.67 11.02 -10.91
N VAL A 34 -2.06 10.32 -11.88
CA VAL A 34 -2.66 10.02 -13.18
C VAL A 34 -3.90 9.15 -13.02
N ILE A 35 -3.82 8.07 -12.23
CA ILE A 35 -4.97 7.19 -11.96
C ILE A 35 -6.09 7.99 -11.27
N LEU A 36 -5.77 8.78 -10.26
CA LEU A 36 -6.73 9.66 -9.58
C LEU A 36 -7.35 10.69 -10.53
N LEU A 37 -6.56 11.32 -11.39
CA LEU A 37 -7.04 12.29 -12.35
C LEU A 37 -8.01 11.63 -13.35
N LEU A 38 -7.70 10.41 -13.78
CA LEU A 38 -8.54 9.60 -14.66
C LEU A 38 -9.86 9.20 -13.98
N VAL A 39 -9.80 8.79 -12.71
CA VAL A 39 -10.97 8.35 -11.91
C VAL A 39 -11.89 9.53 -11.54
N TYR A 40 -11.32 10.63 -11.06
CA TYR A 40 -12.10 11.73 -10.49
C TYR A 40 -12.51 12.81 -11.49
N ARG A 41 -11.84 12.91 -12.66
CA ARG A 41 -12.16 13.87 -13.74
C ARG A 41 -12.25 15.35 -13.28
N SER A 42 -11.76 15.66 -12.08
CA SER A 42 -11.71 16.95 -11.38
C SER A 42 -10.42 16.97 -10.57
N VAL A 43 -9.62 18.03 -10.67
CA VAL A 43 -8.26 18.11 -10.09
C VAL A 43 -8.27 18.28 -8.56
N LEU A 44 -9.33 18.88 -8.02
CA LEU A 44 -9.37 19.29 -6.61
C LEU A 44 -9.56 18.11 -5.65
N MET A 45 -10.36 17.11 -6.02
CA MET A 45 -10.56 15.90 -5.22
C MET A 45 -9.25 15.10 -5.05
N PRO A 46 -8.54 14.72 -6.14
CA PRO A 46 -7.23 14.09 -6.07
C PRO A 46 -6.24 14.80 -5.17
N LEU A 47 -6.18 16.14 -5.23
CA LEU A 47 -5.26 16.92 -4.43
C LEU A 47 -5.53 16.78 -2.93
N LEU A 48 -6.81 16.78 -2.53
CA LEU A 48 -7.23 16.60 -1.14
C LEU A 48 -6.94 15.18 -0.64
N VAL A 49 -7.16 14.17 -1.49
CA VAL A 49 -6.83 12.78 -1.19
C VAL A 49 -5.32 12.62 -1.00
N ILE A 50 -4.52 13.17 -1.91
CA ILE A 50 -3.05 13.11 -1.82
C ILE A 50 -2.56 13.86 -0.58
N ALA A 51 -3.10 15.03 -0.27
CA ALA A 51 -2.75 15.76 0.95
C ALA A 51 -3.05 14.94 2.21
N GLY A 52 -4.20 14.26 2.25
CA GLY A 52 -4.56 13.34 3.33
C GLY A 52 -3.62 12.14 3.42
N ALA A 53 -3.29 11.52 2.29
CA ALA A 53 -2.37 10.38 2.23
C ALA A 53 -0.95 10.77 2.67
N LEU A 54 -0.45 11.93 2.25
CA LEU A 54 0.85 12.44 2.67
C LEU A 54 0.88 12.77 4.16
N LEU A 55 -0.20 13.33 4.71
CA LEU A 55 -0.29 13.57 6.16
C LEU A 55 -0.36 12.25 6.93
N ALA A 56 -1.13 11.27 6.45
CA ALA A 56 -1.22 9.93 7.05
C ALA A 56 0.16 9.25 7.06
N LEU A 57 0.88 9.34 5.94
CA LEU A 57 2.24 8.84 5.82
C LEU A 57 3.20 9.57 6.76
N ALA A 58 3.16 10.91 6.81
CA ALA A 58 4.00 11.68 7.72
C ALA A 58 3.74 11.34 9.19
N ALA A 59 2.47 11.17 9.58
CA ALA A 59 2.09 10.75 10.93
C ALA A 59 2.58 9.34 11.25
N ALA A 60 2.43 8.39 10.31
CA ALA A 60 2.95 7.03 10.44
C ALA A 60 4.48 7.03 10.59
N CYS A 61 5.20 7.72 9.69
CA CYS A 61 6.65 7.85 9.75
C CYS A 61 7.12 8.50 11.05
N ALA A 62 6.43 9.53 11.55
CA ALA A 62 6.76 10.17 12.82
C ALA A 62 6.59 9.21 14.01
N ALA A 63 5.49 8.45 14.05
CA ALA A 63 5.25 7.45 15.09
C ALA A 63 6.29 6.32 15.04
N LEU A 64 6.59 5.83 13.85
CA LEU A 64 7.60 4.80 13.62
C LEU A 64 9.01 5.28 13.98
N TYR A 65 9.37 6.50 13.62
CA TYR A 65 10.65 7.10 13.97
C TYR A 65 10.82 7.30 15.48
N ALA A 66 9.75 7.71 16.18
CA ALA A 66 9.76 7.80 17.64
C ALA A 66 10.02 6.44 18.29
N LEU A 67 9.43 5.37 17.74
CA LEU A 67 9.61 4.00 18.22
C LEU A 67 10.96 3.38 17.82
N ALA A 68 11.51 3.75 16.67
CA ALA A 68 12.86 3.38 16.26
C ALA A 68 13.90 4.02 17.18
N ARG A 69 13.70 5.28 17.59
CA ARG A 69 14.59 6.00 18.50
C ARG A 69 14.61 5.39 19.90
N SER A 70 13.52 4.78 20.36
CA SER A 70 13.51 4.04 21.64
C SER A 70 14.18 2.66 21.56
N GLY A 71 14.67 2.26 20.38
CA GLY A 71 15.30 0.96 20.14
C GLY A 71 14.31 -0.22 20.13
N MET A 72 13.00 0.06 20.09
CA MET A 72 11.97 -0.98 20.19
C MET A 72 11.70 -1.68 18.86
N LEU A 73 11.93 -1.02 17.73
CA LEU A 73 11.65 -1.56 16.41
C LEU A 73 12.75 -1.15 15.40
N PRO A 74 13.54 -2.10 14.86
CA PRO A 74 14.46 -1.80 13.76
C PRO A 74 13.63 -1.56 12.49
N ILE A 75 13.80 -0.40 11.86
CA ILE A 75 13.12 -0.04 10.61
C ILE A 75 14.16 0.11 9.52
N ASP A 76 14.00 -0.66 8.45
CA ASP A 76 14.83 -0.63 7.26
C ASP A 76 14.08 -0.02 6.06
N GLY A 77 14.80 0.24 4.96
CA GLY A 77 14.22 0.81 3.74
C GLY A 77 13.10 -0.05 3.14
N GLN A 78 13.19 -1.39 3.30
CA GLN A 78 12.15 -2.32 2.83
C GLN A 78 10.83 -2.10 3.58
N THR A 79 10.87 -2.04 4.91
CA THR A 79 9.69 -1.78 5.74
C THR A 79 9.07 -0.43 5.41
N GLN A 80 9.90 0.59 5.19
CA GLN A 80 9.44 1.93 4.80
C GLN A 80 8.69 1.93 3.46
N GLY A 81 9.21 1.23 2.45
CA GLY A 81 8.55 1.10 1.14
C GLY A 81 7.18 0.41 1.23
N ILE A 82 7.07 -0.65 2.04
CA ILE A 82 5.81 -1.38 2.23
C ILE A 82 4.78 -0.53 2.96
N VAL A 83 5.20 0.16 4.04
CA VAL A 83 4.34 1.11 4.77
C VAL A 83 3.84 2.22 3.83
N PHE A 84 4.72 2.77 2.97
CA PHE A 84 4.36 3.80 2.01
C PHE A 84 3.21 3.35 1.10
N VAL A 85 3.39 2.22 0.41
CA VAL A 85 2.39 1.70 -0.55
C VAL A 85 1.06 1.40 0.14
N LEU A 86 1.11 0.76 1.32
CA LEU A 86 -0.09 0.41 2.07
C LEU A 86 -0.86 1.64 2.57
N VAL A 87 -0.16 2.63 3.14
CA VAL A 87 -0.81 3.84 3.67
C VAL A 87 -1.40 4.68 2.54
N VAL A 88 -0.67 4.86 1.44
CA VAL A 88 -1.17 5.65 0.30
C VAL A 88 -2.38 4.96 -0.35
N GLY A 89 -2.32 3.65 -0.55
CA GLY A 89 -3.43 2.87 -1.09
C GLY A 89 -4.66 2.91 -0.18
N ALA A 90 -4.49 2.56 1.10
CA ALA A 90 -5.58 2.55 2.07
C ALA A 90 -6.18 3.95 2.27
N SER A 91 -5.36 4.99 2.36
CA SER A 91 -5.85 6.37 2.49
C SER A 91 -6.69 6.79 1.28
N THR A 92 -6.29 6.39 0.07
CA THR A 92 -7.05 6.66 -1.15
C THR A 92 -8.41 5.96 -1.13
N ASP A 93 -8.45 4.68 -0.74
CA ASP A 93 -9.69 3.90 -0.65
C ASP A 93 -10.63 4.44 0.42
N TYR A 94 -10.10 4.82 1.58
CA TYR A 94 -10.88 5.44 2.66
C TYR A 94 -11.43 6.80 2.22
N ALA A 95 -10.65 7.56 1.45
CA ALA A 95 -11.10 8.83 0.91
C ALA A 95 -12.19 8.67 -0.15
N LEU A 96 -12.08 7.66 -1.01
CA LEU A 96 -13.12 7.29 -1.98
C LEU A 96 -14.43 6.92 -1.28
N LEU A 97 -14.38 6.08 -0.25
CA LEU A 97 -15.54 5.66 0.54
C LEU A 97 -16.22 6.86 1.22
N LEU A 98 -15.44 7.71 1.89
CA LEU A 98 -15.96 8.91 2.54
C LEU A 98 -16.57 9.89 1.55
N ALA A 99 -15.89 10.16 0.43
CA ALA A 99 -16.37 11.07 -0.59
C ALA A 99 -17.65 10.54 -1.26
N ALA A 100 -17.73 9.24 -1.55
CA ALA A 100 -18.93 8.62 -2.10
C ALA A 100 -20.11 8.78 -1.14
N ARG A 101 -19.91 8.49 0.15
CA ARG A 101 -20.97 8.61 1.15
C ARG A 101 -21.37 10.05 1.41
N HIS A 102 -20.42 10.98 1.46
CA HIS A 102 -20.71 12.40 1.63
C HIS A 102 -21.60 12.94 0.50
N ARG A 103 -21.39 12.47 -0.73
CA ARG A 103 -22.26 12.83 -1.87
C ARG A 103 -23.68 12.30 -1.73
N GLU A 104 -23.83 11.07 -1.26
CA GLU A 104 -25.15 10.48 -1.01
C GLU A 104 -25.92 11.28 0.05
N GLU A 105 -25.26 11.67 1.14
CA GLU A 105 -25.87 12.45 2.22
C GLU A 105 -26.18 13.90 1.78
N LEU A 106 -25.32 14.51 0.96
CA LEU A 106 -25.52 15.87 0.45
C LEU A 106 -26.71 15.96 -0.55
N ALA A 107 -27.07 14.84 -1.18
CA ALA A 107 -28.28 14.78 -2.01
C ALA A 107 -29.58 14.84 -1.18
N GLY A 108 -29.52 14.42 0.09
CA GLY A 108 -30.66 14.42 1.01
C GLY A 108 -30.65 15.54 2.06
N GLN A 109 -29.53 16.26 2.24
CA GLN A 109 -29.36 17.28 3.27
C GLN A 109 -28.79 18.59 2.69
N PRO A 110 -29.40 19.76 2.98
CA PRO A 110 -28.91 21.05 2.49
C PRO A 110 -27.68 21.57 3.26
N ASP A 111 -27.44 21.11 4.48
CA ASP A 111 -26.27 21.49 5.28
C ASP A 111 -25.09 20.53 5.02
N ALA A 112 -24.01 21.08 4.46
CA ALA A 112 -22.80 20.32 4.14
C ALA A 112 -22.09 19.79 5.39
N ALA A 113 -22.16 20.49 6.52
CA ALA A 113 -21.53 20.05 7.76
C ALA A 113 -22.28 18.87 8.37
N ALA A 114 -23.61 18.94 8.43
CA ALA A 114 -24.47 17.83 8.86
C ALA A 114 -24.31 16.59 7.97
N ALA A 115 -24.27 16.79 6.64
CA ALA A 115 -24.04 15.73 5.66
C ALA A 115 -22.66 15.06 5.84
N MET A 116 -21.62 15.84 6.13
CA MET A 116 -20.29 15.28 6.41
C MET A 116 -20.29 14.46 7.71
N ALA A 117 -20.91 14.97 8.78
CA ALA A 117 -20.99 14.24 10.04
C ALA A 117 -21.73 12.90 9.90
N ALA A 118 -22.80 12.87 9.10
CA ALA A 118 -23.52 11.64 8.77
C ALA A 118 -22.63 10.68 7.96
N ALA A 119 -21.92 11.19 6.95
CA ALA A 119 -21.00 10.39 6.14
C ALA A 119 -19.87 9.78 6.99
N CYS A 120 -19.22 10.57 7.85
CA CYS A 120 -18.18 10.08 8.75
C CYS A 120 -18.68 8.97 9.68
N ARG A 121 -19.88 9.10 10.25
CA ARG A 121 -20.46 8.06 11.10
C ARG A 121 -20.73 6.76 10.33
N ALA A 122 -21.17 6.88 9.08
CA ALA A 122 -21.42 5.71 8.23
C ALA A 122 -20.12 5.06 7.73
N THR A 123 -19.06 5.84 7.49
CA THR A 123 -17.79 5.33 6.95
C THR A 123 -16.78 4.93 8.02
N ALA A 124 -16.93 5.37 9.28
CA ALA A 124 -16.03 5.00 10.37
C ALA A 124 -15.99 3.47 10.62
N PRO A 125 -17.13 2.74 10.73
CA PRO A 125 -17.10 1.30 10.91
C PRO A 125 -16.34 0.53 9.81
N PRO A 126 -16.60 0.73 8.50
CA PRO A 126 -15.86 0.02 7.46
C PRO A 126 -14.37 0.42 7.39
N VAL A 127 -14.03 1.69 7.63
CA VAL A 127 -12.62 2.14 7.66
C VAL A 127 -11.87 1.49 8.82
N LEU A 128 -12.44 1.49 10.02
CA LEU A 128 -11.84 0.87 11.20
C LEU A 128 -11.76 -0.66 11.06
N ALA A 129 -12.78 -1.29 10.47
CA ALA A 129 -12.74 -2.73 10.19
C ALA A 129 -11.62 -3.08 9.22
N SER A 130 -11.50 -2.35 8.10
CA SER A 130 -10.42 -2.54 7.12
C SER A 130 -9.04 -2.36 7.75
N ALA A 131 -8.83 -1.23 8.43
CA ALA A 131 -7.57 -0.92 9.11
C ALA A 131 -7.22 -1.96 10.18
N GLY A 132 -8.21 -2.39 10.97
CA GLY A 132 -8.07 -3.40 12.00
C GLY A 132 -7.72 -4.78 11.44
N ILE A 133 -8.38 -5.22 10.36
CA ILE A 133 -8.07 -6.50 9.71
C ILE A 133 -6.65 -6.50 9.17
N ILE A 134 -6.20 -5.41 8.53
CA ILE A 134 -4.83 -5.31 8.04
C ILE A 134 -3.84 -5.33 9.20
N ALA A 135 -4.10 -4.58 10.28
CA ALA A 135 -3.24 -4.58 11.46
C ALA A 135 -3.14 -5.98 12.10
N CYS A 136 -4.27 -6.67 12.28
CA CYS A 136 -4.30 -8.04 12.81
C CYS A 136 -3.58 -9.04 11.89
N ALA A 137 -3.79 -8.93 10.57
CA ALA A 137 -3.12 -9.79 9.60
C ALA A 137 -1.60 -9.58 9.63
N MET A 138 -1.15 -8.34 9.68
CA MET A 138 0.29 -8.02 9.71
C MET A 138 0.94 -8.44 11.04
N MET A 139 0.20 -8.40 12.16
CA MET A 139 0.70 -8.93 13.43
C MET A 139 1.06 -10.41 13.37
N THR A 140 0.49 -11.21 12.46
CA THR A 140 0.89 -12.62 12.30
C THR A 140 2.35 -12.79 11.85
N LEU A 141 2.93 -11.77 11.20
CA LEU A 141 4.34 -11.77 10.79
C LEU A 141 5.32 -11.74 11.98
N THR A 142 4.85 -11.34 13.17
CA THR A 142 5.66 -11.41 14.40
C THR A 142 6.07 -12.84 14.75
N VAL A 143 5.36 -13.85 14.23
CA VAL A 143 5.67 -15.27 14.41
C VAL A 143 6.79 -15.74 13.47
N SER A 144 7.07 -15.04 12.37
CA SER A 144 8.10 -15.42 11.37
C SER A 144 9.49 -15.52 11.99
N ASP A 145 10.39 -16.38 11.50
CA ASP A 145 11.77 -16.50 11.98
C ASP A 145 12.72 -15.43 11.42
N LEU A 146 12.27 -14.67 10.42
CA LEU A 146 13.06 -13.60 9.80
C LEU A 146 12.88 -12.28 10.56
N PRO A 147 13.96 -11.67 11.12
CA PRO A 147 13.86 -10.41 11.87
C PRO A 147 13.23 -9.26 11.09
N ALA A 148 13.50 -9.18 9.78
CA ALA A 148 12.91 -8.17 8.90
C ALA A 148 11.38 -8.31 8.80
N GLU A 149 10.86 -9.53 8.74
CA GLU A 149 9.41 -9.79 8.69
C GLU A 149 8.74 -9.55 10.05
N ARG A 150 9.42 -9.92 11.15
CA ARG A 150 8.94 -9.65 12.51
C ARG A 150 8.76 -8.16 12.78
N ALA A 151 9.69 -7.32 12.32
CA ALA A 151 9.63 -5.87 12.50
C ALA A 151 8.56 -5.20 11.64
N LEU A 152 8.30 -5.75 10.44
CA LEU A 152 7.31 -5.24 9.51
C LEU A 152 5.89 -5.29 10.07
N GLY A 153 5.52 -6.38 10.74
CA GLY A 153 4.15 -6.58 11.27
C GLY A 153 3.66 -5.43 12.16
N PRO A 154 4.35 -5.15 13.28
CA PRO A 154 4.02 -4.03 14.16
C PRO A 154 4.14 -2.67 13.47
N ALA A 155 5.11 -2.49 12.56
CA ALA A 155 5.29 -1.23 11.86
C ALA A 155 4.06 -0.89 10.99
N VAL A 156 3.57 -1.85 10.21
CA VAL A 156 2.38 -1.68 9.38
C VAL A 156 1.12 -1.52 10.23
N ALA A 157 1.00 -2.24 11.35
CA ALA A 157 -0.14 -2.10 12.25
C ALA A 157 -0.25 -0.66 12.80
N ILE A 158 0.85 -0.08 13.27
CA ILE A 158 0.89 1.32 13.74
C ILE A 158 0.55 2.28 12.60
N ALA A 159 1.16 2.08 11.43
CA ALA A 159 0.91 2.92 10.27
C ALA A 159 -0.58 2.92 9.86
N MET A 160 -1.24 1.76 9.94
CA MET A 160 -2.65 1.63 9.58
C MET A 160 -3.58 2.31 10.60
N VAL A 161 -3.22 2.29 11.89
CA VAL A 161 -3.92 3.06 12.93
C VAL A 161 -3.78 4.57 12.68
N CYS A 162 -2.58 5.05 12.38
CA CYS A 162 -2.35 6.45 12.00
C CYS A 162 -3.14 6.83 10.73
N CYS A 163 -3.16 5.94 9.72
CA CYS A 163 -3.90 6.15 8.48
C CYS A 163 -5.40 6.27 8.72
N ALA A 164 -5.99 5.40 9.54
CA ALA A 164 -7.41 5.47 9.90
C ALA A 164 -7.71 6.76 10.68
N ALA A 165 -6.86 7.13 11.64
CA ALA A 165 -7.03 8.36 12.41
C ALA A 165 -7.01 9.61 11.53
N VAL A 166 -6.03 9.74 10.62
CA VAL A 166 -5.95 10.87 9.69
C VAL A 166 -7.11 10.88 8.70
N SER A 167 -7.48 9.73 8.16
CA SER A 167 -8.58 9.62 7.19
C SER A 167 -9.94 9.98 7.79
N LEU A 168 -10.16 9.74 9.09
CA LEU A 168 -11.41 10.07 9.78
C LEU A 168 -11.44 11.47 10.41
N THR A 169 -10.32 12.19 10.44
CA THR A 169 -10.23 13.53 11.06
C THR A 169 -9.89 14.62 10.06
N PHE A 170 -8.76 14.46 9.37
CA PHE A 170 -8.22 15.48 8.47
C PHE A 170 -9.01 15.57 7.16
N LEU A 171 -9.35 14.44 6.57
CA LEU A 171 -10.05 14.42 5.29
C LEU A 171 -11.48 15.02 5.38
N PRO A 172 -12.31 14.69 6.39
CA PRO A 172 -13.60 15.37 6.58
C PRO A 172 -13.45 16.88 6.76
N ALA A 173 -12.45 17.33 7.54
CA ALA A 173 -12.19 18.74 7.78
C ALA A 173 -11.84 19.50 6.49
N LEU A 174 -10.98 18.90 5.66
CA LEU A 174 -10.61 19.44 4.36
C LEU A 174 -11.80 19.51 3.40
N LEU A 175 -12.63 18.47 3.35
CA LEU A 175 -13.80 18.42 2.48
C LEU A 175 -14.85 19.47 2.86
N VAL A 176 -15.08 19.70 4.15
CA VAL A 176 -15.95 20.77 4.64
C VAL A 176 -15.39 22.15 4.29
N LEU A 177 -14.07 22.35 4.43
CA LEU A 177 -13.42 23.62 4.14
C LEU A 177 -13.43 23.98 2.65
N CYS A 178 -13.21 23.01 1.76
CA CYS A 178 -13.22 23.22 0.32
C CYS A 178 -14.64 23.31 -0.28
N GLY A 179 -15.66 22.94 0.49
CA GLY A 179 -17.07 23.14 0.17
C GLY A 179 -17.63 22.26 -0.97
N PRO A 180 -18.94 22.37 -1.23
CA PRO A 180 -19.68 21.49 -2.15
C PRO A 180 -19.29 21.64 -3.63
N ARG A 181 -18.52 22.68 -3.99
CA ARG A 181 -18.02 22.89 -5.36
C ARG A 181 -16.98 21.84 -5.80
N THR A 182 -16.40 21.13 -4.85
CA THR A 182 -15.43 20.05 -5.10
C THR A 182 -16.06 18.80 -5.70
N LEU A 183 -17.35 18.58 -5.44
CA LEU A 183 -18.08 17.36 -5.79
C LEU A 183 -18.99 17.62 -7.00
N ARG A 184 -18.39 18.03 -8.13
CA ARG A 184 -19.16 18.10 -9.39
C ARG A 184 -19.70 16.70 -9.71
N PRO A 185 -21.00 16.56 -10.04
CA PRO A 185 -21.54 15.28 -10.45
C PRO A 185 -20.79 14.83 -11.71
N PRO A 186 -20.37 13.56 -11.82
CA PRO A 186 -19.95 13.02 -13.10
C PRO A 186 -21.16 13.14 -14.02
N THR A 187 -21.05 14.04 -14.99
CA THR A 187 -22.05 14.19 -16.05
C THR A 187 -22.04 12.92 -16.87
N GLY A 188 -23.03 12.05 -16.60
CA GLY A 188 -23.34 10.87 -17.40
C GLY A 188 -22.42 9.67 -17.14
N ARG A 189 -23.00 8.63 -16.53
CA ARG A 189 -23.25 7.34 -17.18
C ARG A 189 -23.95 6.43 -16.19
N ASP A 190 -24.95 5.74 -16.70
CA ASP A 190 -25.77 4.72 -16.06
C ASP A 190 -24.96 3.44 -15.77
N THR A 191 -23.79 3.56 -15.12
CA THR A 191 -22.91 2.43 -14.78
C THR A 191 -23.58 1.48 -13.78
N GLY A 192 -24.52 1.98 -12.98
CA GLY A 192 -25.39 1.16 -12.13
C GLY A 192 -26.19 0.13 -12.93
N SER A 193 -26.65 0.46 -14.14
CA SER A 193 -27.43 -0.45 -14.99
C SER A 193 -26.66 -1.71 -15.42
N ARG A 194 -25.38 -1.56 -15.79
CA ARG A 194 -24.54 -2.71 -16.18
C ARG A 194 -24.12 -3.55 -14.98
N TRP A 195 -23.82 -2.92 -13.84
CA TRP A 195 -23.42 -3.65 -12.62
C TRP A 195 -24.61 -4.37 -11.96
N THR A 196 -25.80 -3.79 -12.02
CA THR A 196 -27.03 -4.47 -11.60
C THR A 196 -27.43 -5.60 -12.55
N ALA A 197 -27.15 -5.49 -13.84
CA ALA A 197 -27.36 -6.58 -14.80
C ALA A 197 -26.39 -7.76 -14.54
N THR A 198 -25.10 -7.49 -14.31
CA THR A 198 -24.12 -8.54 -13.97
C THR A 198 -24.43 -9.16 -12.61
N ALA A 199 -24.75 -8.37 -11.59
CA ALA A 199 -25.15 -8.87 -10.27
C ALA A 199 -26.39 -9.78 -10.35
N ARG A 200 -27.43 -9.39 -11.12
CA ARG A 200 -28.61 -10.24 -11.37
C ARG A 200 -28.24 -11.55 -12.07
N THR A 201 -27.37 -11.49 -13.07
CA THR A 201 -26.92 -12.67 -13.82
C THR A 201 -26.16 -13.66 -12.90
N LEU A 202 -25.29 -13.15 -12.03
CA LEU A 202 -24.60 -13.96 -11.02
C LEU A 202 -25.59 -14.56 -10.01
N ALA A 203 -26.58 -13.79 -9.56
CA ALA A 203 -27.60 -14.24 -8.62
C ALA A 203 -28.50 -15.36 -9.16
N HIS A 204 -28.72 -15.42 -10.48
CA HIS A 204 -29.53 -16.49 -11.09
C HIS A 204 -28.82 -17.86 -11.18
N ARG A 205 -27.48 -17.92 -11.06
CA ARG A 205 -26.72 -19.18 -11.14
C ARG A 205 -25.55 -19.25 -10.14
N PRO A 206 -25.81 -19.12 -8.82
CA PRO A 206 -24.76 -18.97 -7.81
C PRO A 206 -23.80 -20.17 -7.76
N ARG A 207 -24.33 -21.40 -7.89
CA ARG A 207 -23.51 -22.62 -7.86
C ARG A 207 -22.53 -22.72 -9.04
N ARG A 208 -22.94 -22.29 -10.24
CA ARG A 208 -22.06 -22.35 -11.42
C ARG A 208 -20.94 -21.32 -11.34
N VAL A 209 -21.26 -20.12 -10.82
CA VAL A 209 -20.29 -19.05 -10.64
C VAL A 209 -19.24 -19.47 -9.61
N TRP A 210 -19.65 -19.94 -8.42
CA TRP A 210 -18.69 -20.31 -7.39
C TRP A 210 -17.86 -21.54 -7.77
N VAL A 211 -18.46 -22.56 -8.40
CA VAL A 211 -17.70 -23.72 -8.90
C VAL A 211 -16.72 -23.32 -10.00
N GLY A 212 -17.13 -22.45 -10.93
CA GLY A 212 -16.25 -21.94 -11.98
C GLY A 212 -15.07 -21.14 -11.42
N SER A 213 -15.32 -20.23 -10.47
CA SER A 213 -14.27 -19.48 -9.78
C SER A 213 -13.34 -20.39 -8.98
N LEU A 214 -13.88 -21.40 -8.28
CA LEU A 214 -13.09 -22.35 -7.51
C LEU A 214 -12.19 -23.19 -8.43
N LEU A 215 -12.72 -23.68 -9.56
CA LEU A 215 -11.93 -24.42 -10.54
C LEU A 215 -10.83 -23.56 -11.16
N LEU A 216 -11.11 -22.30 -11.46
CA LEU A 216 -10.12 -21.37 -11.99
C LEU A 216 -8.99 -21.09 -10.98
N LEU A 217 -9.35 -20.82 -9.71
CA LEU A 217 -8.39 -20.63 -8.63
C LEU A 217 -7.58 -21.90 -8.36
N ALA A 218 -8.21 -23.07 -8.38
CA ALA A 218 -7.54 -24.36 -8.22
C ALA A 218 -6.59 -24.65 -9.38
N ALA A 219 -6.96 -24.33 -10.62
CA ALA A 219 -6.08 -24.44 -11.78
C ALA A 219 -4.86 -23.51 -11.67
N GLY A 220 -5.06 -22.27 -11.19
CA GLY A 220 -3.95 -21.36 -10.90
C GLY A 220 -3.05 -21.84 -9.76
N ALA A 221 -3.64 -22.43 -8.72
CA ALA A 221 -2.92 -23.00 -7.59
C ALA A 221 -2.23 -24.35 -7.91
N ALA A 222 -2.63 -25.04 -8.98
CA ALA A 222 -2.04 -26.33 -9.37
C ALA A 222 -0.54 -26.22 -9.69
N CYS A 223 -0.06 -25.02 -10.03
CA CYS A 223 1.35 -24.74 -10.25
C CYS A 223 2.12 -24.37 -8.97
N ALA A 224 1.46 -24.14 -7.83
CA ALA A 224 2.11 -23.84 -6.55
C ALA A 224 3.16 -24.89 -6.11
N PRO A 225 2.93 -26.21 -6.22
CA PRO A 225 3.94 -27.21 -5.87
C PRO A 225 5.14 -27.26 -6.83
N LEU A 226 5.09 -26.57 -7.98
CA LEU A 226 6.23 -26.45 -8.90
C LEU A 226 7.19 -25.31 -8.48
N LEU A 227 6.82 -24.46 -7.51
CA LEU A 227 7.74 -23.47 -6.96
C LEU A 227 8.77 -24.19 -6.07
N ALA A 228 10.03 -24.17 -6.48
CA ALA A 228 11.14 -24.68 -5.68
C ALA A 228 11.30 -23.80 -4.41
N PRO A 229 11.22 -24.37 -3.18
CA PRO A 229 11.40 -23.63 -1.94
C PRO A 229 12.85 -23.19 -1.66
N SER A 230 13.79 -23.55 -2.54
CA SER A 230 15.18 -23.17 -2.45
C SER A 230 15.30 -21.69 -2.83
N GLY A 231 15.42 -20.82 -1.82
CA GLY A 231 15.48 -19.37 -1.97
C GLY A 231 16.39 -18.90 -3.11
N VAL A 232 15.98 -17.81 -3.76
CA VAL A 232 16.71 -17.22 -4.87
C VAL A 232 18.06 -16.70 -4.35
N PRO A 233 19.20 -17.17 -4.86
CA PRO A 233 20.50 -16.72 -4.40
C PRO A 233 20.67 -15.22 -4.71
N LEU A 234 21.25 -14.47 -3.76
CA LEU A 234 21.31 -12.99 -3.73
C LEU A 234 21.79 -12.33 -5.05
N HIS A 235 22.65 -13.02 -5.82
CA HIS A 235 23.15 -12.55 -7.11
C HIS A 235 22.08 -12.44 -8.21
N GLN A 236 20.97 -13.18 -8.10
CA GLN A 236 19.84 -13.14 -9.05
C GLN A 236 18.76 -12.13 -8.66
N ALA A 237 18.76 -11.68 -7.40
CA ALA A 237 17.82 -10.65 -6.91
C ALA A 237 18.33 -9.22 -7.18
N LEU A 238 19.61 -9.06 -7.51
CA LEU A 238 20.22 -7.78 -7.83
C LEU A 238 20.02 -7.43 -9.31
N PRO A 239 19.75 -6.15 -9.65
CA PRO A 239 19.71 -5.69 -11.04
C PRO A 239 21.03 -6.03 -11.77
N ALA A 240 20.92 -6.49 -13.02
CA ALA A 240 22.08 -6.78 -13.85
C ALA A 240 22.99 -5.53 -13.97
N GLY A 241 24.20 -5.62 -13.40
CA GLY A 241 25.20 -4.54 -13.42
C GLY A 241 25.55 -3.90 -12.06
N ALA A 242 24.98 -4.36 -10.94
CA ALA A 242 25.38 -3.86 -9.62
C ALA A 242 26.84 -4.25 -9.27
N PRO A 243 27.67 -3.33 -8.71
CA PRO A 243 29.07 -3.59 -8.38
C PRO A 243 29.25 -4.73 -7.35
N SER A 244 28.22 -5.01 -6.56
CA SER A 244 28.11 -6.13 -5.63
C SER A 244 27.97 -7.50 -6.32
N VAL A 245 27.37 -7.56 -7.52
CA VAL A 245 27.35 -8.79 -8.36
C VAL A 245 28.75 -9.07 -8.91
N ALA A 246 29.44 -8.03 -9.39
CA ALA A 246 30.83 -8.15 -9.85
C ALA A 246 31.78 -8.57 -8.71
N GLY A 247 31.55 -8.08 -7.48
CA GLY A 247 32.29 -8.51 -6.29
C GLY A 247 32.04 -9.98 -5.91
N HIS A 248 30.80 -10.47 -6.05
CA HIS A 248 30.46 -11.87 -5.82
C HIS A 248 31.02 -12.82 -6.88
N GLU A 249 31.03 -12.43 -8.16
CA GLU A 249 31.68 -13.19 -9.24
C GLU A 249 33.21 -13.26 -9.05
N LEU A 250 33.83 -12.17 -8.63
CA LEU A 250 35.26 -12.14 -8.29
C LEU A 250 35.59 -13.05 -7.09
N ASN A 251 34.75 -13.07 -6.06
CA ASN A 251 34.94 -13.94 -4.89
C ASN A 251 34.68 -15.44 -5.21
N ALA A 252 33.76 -15.74 -6.13
CA ALA A 252 33.54 -17.10 -6.63
C ALA A 252 34.75 -17.62 -7.43
N THR A 253 35.52 -16.72 -8.05
CA THR A 253 36.76 -17.04 -8.76
C THR A 253 37.92 -17.33 -7.79
N PHE A 254 37.86 -16.85 -6.54
CA PHE A 254 38.86 -17.06 -5.49
C PHE A 254 38.32 -17.97 -4.37
N GLN A 255 38.07 -19.25 -4.65
CA GLN A 255 37.85 -20.24 -3.59
C GLN A 255 39.14 -20.47 -2.76
N PRO A 256 39.08 -20.43 -1.41
CA PRO A 256 40.23 -20.67 -0.54
C PRO A 256 40.51 -22.17 -0.45
N GLY A 257 41.25 -22.71 -1.42
CA GLY A 257 41.63 -24.13 -1.45
C GLY A 257 42.77 -24.49 -2.41
N GLN A 258 43.19 -23.61 -3.31
CA GLN A 258 44.34 -23.83 -4.20
C GLN A 258 45.53 -22.95 -3.83
N ARG A 259 46.13 -23.23 -2.67
CA ARG A 259 47.56 -23.01 -2.42
C ARG A 259 48.12 -24.25 -1.73
N ALA A 260 48.39 -25.26 -2.53
CA ALA A 260 49.38 -26.28 -2.21
C ALA A 260 50.56 -26.08 -3.18
N LEU A 261 51.75 -26.00 -2.58
CA LEU A 261 53.10 -25.87 -3.16
C LEU A 261 53.57 -24.45 -3.49
#